data_AF-A0A0G1M152-F1
#
_entry.id   AF-A0A0G1M152-F1
#
_cell.length_a   1.000
_cell.length_b   1.000
_cell.length_c   1.000
_cell.angle_alpha   90.00
_cell.angle_beta   90.00
_cell.angle_gamma   90.00
#
_symmetry.space_group_name_H-M   'P 1'
#
loop_
_entity.id
_entity.type
_entity.pdbx_description
1 polymer ?
#
loop_
_entity_poly.entity_id
_entity_poly.type
_entity_poly.pdbx_seq_one_letter_code
_entity_poly.pdbx_strand_id
1 'polypeptide(L)'
;MKLNFKEISLILIGTLIWSLTMVKSGLVYPYGMGFWGPNGHDGVWHIALAESLSRGSYGMPVFSGETLQNYHVGFDLILAFLNRLTTIPIVNLYFQIIPPVLAVLIGILTYKFVFLWRKSRGEAFWATFFVYFGGSFSWVVTLIRDGRIGGESMFWAQQSVSTLINPPFALSLVLLLSGLIFLLKKKNLLLSILCFGVLIQIKAYAGILALGALAIAASYNLWKRKDWSLLKVFSGSLIVSVLLFLPFP
;
A
#
# COMPACT_ATOMS: atom_id res chain seq x y z
N MET A 1 -22.12 6.64 -3.54
CA MET A 1 -22.62 5.30 -3.17
C MET A 1 -22.73 5.30 -1.66
N LYS A 2 -23.91 5.00 -1.13
CA LYS A 2 -24.14 4.91 0.31
C LYS A 2 -23.86 3.47 0.75
N LEU A 3 -22.99 3.30 1.74
CA LEU A 3 -22.76 2.03 2.43
C LEU A 3 -23.90 1.82 3.42
N ASN A 4 -24.37 0.59 3.58
CA ASN A 4 -25.32 0.25 4.63
C ASN A 4 -24.55 -0.24 5.87
N PHE A 5 -25.29 -0.55 6.93
CA PHE A 5 -24.73 -0.98 8.21
C PHE A 5 -23.79 -2.19 8.04
N LYS A 6 -24.20 -3.21 7.27
CA LYS A 6 -23.40 -4.42 7.06
C LYS A 6 -22.03 -4.13 6.43
N GLU A 7 -21.96 -3.27 5.41
CA GLU A 7 -20.68 -2.90 4.78
C GLU A 7 -19.80 -2.05 5.71
N ILE A 8 -20.42 -1.15 6.49
CA ILE A 8 -19.70 -0.33 7.46
C ILE A 8 -19.11 -1.23 8.55
N SER A 9 -19.89 -2.15 9.11
CA SER A 9 -19.42 -3.12 10.09
C SER A 9 -18.27 -3.97 9.55
N LEU A 10 -18.36 -4.45 8.30
CA LEU A 10 -17.27 -5.19 7.66
C LEU A 10 -15.97 -4.38 7.63
N ILE A 11 -16.03 -3.13 7.16
CA ILE A 11 -14.86 -2.26 7.05
C ILE A 11 -14.28 -1.92 8.43
N LEU A 12 -15.13 -1.64 9.42
CA LEU A 12 -14.68 -1.31 10.78
C LEU A 12 -14.02 -2.51 11.47
N ILE A 13 -14.63 -3.70 11.38
CA ILE A 13 -14.07 -4.93 11.96
C ILE A 13 -12.77 -5.31 11.26
N GLY A 14 -12.72 -5.24 9.91
CA GLY A 14 -11.51 -5.50 9.14
C GLY A 14 -10.38 -4.52 9.47
N THR A 15 -10.71 -3.23 9.58
CA THR A 15 -9.79 -2.17 10.01
C THR A 15 -9.23 -2.46 11.40
N LEU A 16 -10.07 -2.82 12.36
CA LEU A 16 -9.64 -3.16 13.71
C LEU A 16 -8.66 -4.34 13.68
N ILE A 17 -9.02 -5.44 13.02
CA ILE A 17 -8.19 -6.65 12.95
C ILE A 17 -6.83 -6.38 12.31
N TRP A 18 -6.80 -5.65 11.19
CA TRP A 18 -5.53 -5.26 10.58
C TRP A 18 -4.73 -4.34 11.49
N SER A 19 -5.35 -3.34 12.11
CA SER A 19 -4.65 -2.36 12.96
C SER A 19 -4.03 -3.01 14.21
N LEU A 20 -4.63 -4.07 14.73
CA LEU A 20 -4.08 -4.83 15.86
C LEU A 20 -2.69 -5.42 15.57
N THR A 21 -2.35 -5.65 14.30
CA THR A 21 -1.01 -6.12 13.91
C THR A 21 0.09 -5.06 14.07
N MET A 22 -0.29 -3.78 14.11
CA MET A 22 0.64 -2.65 14.17
C MET A 22 0.68 -1.96 15.53
N VAL A 23 -0.47 -1.88 16.22
CA VAL A 23 -0.68 -0.97 17.36
C VAL A 23 0.31 -1.13 18.52
N LYS A 24 0.87 -2.34 18.72
CA LYS A 24 1.82 -2.62 19.80
C LYS A 24 3.23 -2.08 19.52
N SER A 25 3.59 -1.90 18.25
CA SER A 25 4.92 -1.40 17.87
C SER A 25 5.01 0.10 18.12
N GLY A 26 6.17 0.58 18.57
CA GLY A 26 6.40 1.99 18.90
C GLY A 26 5.86 2.43 20.26
N LEU A 27 5.25 1.52 21.04
CA LEU A 27 4.84 1.81 22.42
C LEU A 27 6.03 1.68 23.38
N VAL A 28 6.04 2.53 24.40
CA VAL A 28 7.07 2.54 25.46
C VAL A 28 6.63 1.65 26.61
N TYR A 29 7.48 0.69 26.97
CA TYR A 29 7.33 -0.22 28.10
C TYR A 29 8.40 0.07 29.17
N PRO A 30 8.32 -0.50 30.38
CA PRO A 30 9.33 -0.29 31.43
C PRO A 30 10.77 -0.65 31.02
N TYR A 31 10.94 -1.50 30.00
CA TYR A 31 12.23 -1.96 29.47
C TYR A 31 12.58 -1.32 28.11
N GLY A 32 11.90 -0.24 27.71
CA GLY A 32 12.14 0.49 26.47
C GLY A 32 11.00 0.38 25.46
N MET A 33 11.25 0.88 24.24
CA MET A 33 10.26 0.87 23.16
C MET A 33 10.21 -0.51 22.48
N GLY A 34 9.01 -1.07 22.35
CA GLY A 34 8.81 -2.38 21.72
C GLY A 34 8.54 -2.28 20.22
N PHE A 35 9.21 -3.12 19.42
CA PHE A 35 8.93 -3.32 18.00
C PHE A 35 8.67 -4.81 17.75
N TRP A 36 7.48 -5.14 17.25
CA TRP A 36 7.03 -6.54 17.21
C TRP A 36 7.09 -7.11 15.79
N GLY A 37 7.59 -8.34 15.68
CA GLY A 37 7.67 -9.06 14.41
C GLY A 37 8.55 -8.33 13.39
N PRO A 38 8.13 -8.23 12.11
CA PRO A 38 8.92 -7.56 11.07
C PRO A 38 9.21 -6.08 11.35
N ASN A 39 8.43 -5.44 12.22
CA ASN A 39 8.61 -4.03 12.59
C ASN A 39 9.93 -3.78 13.32
N GLY A 40 10.54 -4.79 13.95
CA GLY A 40 11.86 -4.67 14.58
C GLY A 40 12.99 -4.39 13.59
N HIS A 41 12.75 -4.62 12.29
CA HIS A 41 13.68 -4.30 11.22
C HIS A 41 13.08 -3.30 10.24
N ASP A 42 11.99 -3.68 9.55
CA ASP A 42 11.37 -2.86 8.49
C ASP A 42 10.75 -1.58 9.05
N GLY A 43 10.04 -1.70 10.17
CA GLY A 43 9.41 -0.56 10.84
C GLY A 43 10.43 0.46 11.35
N VAL A 44 11.50 -0.02 12.01
CA VAL A 44 12.60 0.85 12.48
C VAL A 44 13.30 1.55 11.32
N TRP A 45 13.54 0.83 10.21
CA TRP A 45 14.13 1.39 9.00
C TRP A 45 13.32 2.57 8.44
N HIS A 46 12.01 2.39 8.26
CA HIS A 46 11.14 3.44 7.75
C HIS A 46 11.03 4.65 8.69
N ILE A 47 10.97 4.42 10.00
CA ILE A 47 10.95 5.52 10.98
C ILE A 47 12.26 6.30 10.91
N ALA A 48 13.40 5.63 10.87
CA ALA A 48 14.71 6.29 10.80
C ALA A 48 14.87 7.13 9.52
N LEU A 49 14.41 6.62 8.38
CA LEU A 49 14.40 7.35 7.11
C LEU A 49 13.49 8.57 7.16
N ALA A 50 12.24 8.40 7.58
CA ALA A 50 11.29 9.50 7.67
C ALA A 50 11.77 10.59 8.64
N GLU A 51 12.42 10.20 9.75
CA GLU A 51 13.07 11.13 10.70
C GLU A 51 14.24 11.88 10.06
N SER A 52 15.07 11.22 9.24
CA SER A 52 16.12 11.91 8.49
C SER A 52 15.54 12.92 7.50
N LEU A 53 14.52 12.50 6.75
CA LEU A 53 13.84 13.33 5.75
C LEU A 53 13.09 14.52 6.39
N SER A 54 12.50 14.35 7.58
CA SER A 54 11.81 15.45 8.28
C SER A 54 12.78 16.55 8.72
N ARG A 55 14.05 16.20 8.99
CA ARG A 55 15.15 17.15 9.22
C ARG A 55 15.79 17.70 7.95
N GLY A 56 15.29 17.32 6.77
CA GLY A 56 15.82 17.74 5.48
C GLY A 56 17.13 17.05 5.08
N SER A 57 17.46 15.91 5.69
CA SER A 57 18.68 15.16 5.40
C SER A 57 18.40 13.94 4.52
N TYR A 58 19.21 13.81 3.46
CA TYR A 58 19.29 12.61 2.62
C TYR A 58 20.41 11.65 3.07
N GLY A 59 20.92 11.81 4.29
CA GLY A 59 21.92 10.89 4.86
C GLY A 59 21.33 9.50 5.12
N MET A 60 22.16 8.47 4.97
CA MET A 60 21.80 7.09 5.27
C MET A 60 21.68 6.91 6.80
N PRO A 61 20.49 6.59 7.36
CA PRO A 61 20.30 6.59 8.81
C PRO A 61 21.13 5.54 9.56
N VAL A 62 21.55 4.48 8.87
CA VAL A 62 22.29 3.35 9.43
C VAL A 62 23.78 3.36 9.08
N PHE A 63 24.25 4.31 8.26
CA PHE A 63 25.66 4.38 7.88
C PHE A 63 26.10 5.84 7.70
N SER A 64 26.80 6.34 8.73
CA SER A 64 27.20 7.75 8.80
C SER A 64 28.18 8.12 7.68
N GLY A 65 28.03 9.32 7.13
CA GLY A 65 28.86 9.81 6.02
C GLY A 65 28.33 9.46 4.63
N GLU A 66 27.45 8.47 4.52
CA GLU A 66 26.83 8.08 3.25
C GLU A 66 25.48 8.74 3.00
N THR A 67 25.16 8.89 1.71
CA THR A 67 23.84 9.36 1.25
C THR A 67 22.94 8.19 0.89
N LEU A 68 21.63 8.40 1.02
CA LEU A 68 20.64 7.43 0.59
C LEU A 68 20.64 7.34 -0.94
N GLN A 69 20.92 6.15 -1.47
CA GLN A 69 20.94 5.88 -2.91
C GLN A 69 19.96 4.76 -3.28
N ASN A 70 19.40 4.85 -4.50
CA ASN A 70 18.57 3.80 -5.11
C ASN A 70 17.37 3.35 -4.24
N TYR A 71 16.77 4.27 -3.49
CA TYR A 71 15.68 3.97 -2.56
C TYR A 71 14.38 4.70 -2.93
N HIS A 72 13.25 4.04 -2.69
CA HIS A 72 11.91 4.55 -2.98
C HIS A 72 11.36 5.30 -1.75
N VAL A 73 11.64 6.60 -1.67
CA VAL A 73 11.37 7.44 -0.49
C VAL A 73 9.91 7.87 -0.33
N GLY A 74 9.02 7.54 -1.27
CA GLY A 74 7.72 8.19 -1.37
C GLY A 74 6.81 8.01 -0.14
N PHE A 75 6.81 6.84 0.51
CA PHE A 75 6.08 6.64 1.75
C PHE A 75 6.70 7.42 2.92
N ASP A 76 8.03 7.39 3.02
CA ASP A 76 8.79 8.04 4.09
C ASP A 76 8.71 9.57 3.98
N LEU A 77 8.64 10.12 2.77
CA LEU A 77 8.37 11.55 2.52
C LEU A 77 6.97 11.97 2.99
N ILE A 78 5.96 11.11 2.85
CA ILE A 78 4.61 11.38 3.36
C ILE A 78 4.64 11.45 4.89
N LEU A 79 5.35 10.53 5.54
CA LEU A 79 5.54 10.56 7.00
C LEU A 79 6.27 11.83 7.44
N ALA A 80 7.38 12.16 6.80
CA ALA A 80 8.16 13.36 7.09
C ALA A 80 7.33 14.63 6.92
N PHE A 81 6.55 14.72 5.84
CA PHE A 81 5.64 15.83 5.58
C PHE A 81 4.56 15.95 6.66
N LEU A 82 3.90 14.84 7.02
CA LEU A 82 2.87 14.83 8.06
C LEU A 82 3.45 15.18 9.43
N ASN A 83 4.65 14.71 9.76
CA ASN A 83 5.35 15.08 10.98
C ASN A 83 5.63 16.59 11.02
N ARG A 84 6.16 17.18 9.95
CA ARG A 84 6.40 18.64 9.89
C ARG A 84 5.12 19.46 9.93
N LEU A 85 4.03 18.96 9.35
CA LEU A 85 2.74 19.65 9.30
C LEU A 85 1.99 19.57 10.64
N THR A 86 1.99 18.41 11.29
CA THR A 86 1.14 18.12 12.46
C THR A 86 1.92 18.08 13.77
N THR A 87 3.26 18.05 13.72
CA THR A 87 4.17 17.82 14.86
C THR A 87 4.00 16.46 15.56
N ILE A 88 3.16 15.57 15.03
CA ILE A 88 2.97 14.23 15.59
C ILE A 88 4.26 13.41 15.36
N PRO A 89 4.78 12.70 16.38
CA PRO A 89 5.99 11.89 16.21
C PRO A 89 5.83 10.84 15.10
N ILE A 90 6.90 10.61 14.33
CA ILE A 90 6.87 9.71 13.17
C ILE A 90 6.53 8.28 13.58
N VAL A 91 7.00 7.83 14.76
CA VAL A 91 6.65 6.53 15.32
C VAL A 91 5.14 6.37 15.51
N ASN A 92 4.45 7.41 15.99
CA ASN A 92 3.00 7.40 16.16
C ASN A 92 2.25 7.47 14.83
N LEU A 93 2.77 8.24 13.87
CA LEU A 93 2.23 8.27 12.51
C LEU A 93 2.33 6.88 11.86
N TYR A 94 3.50 6.24 11.97
CA TYR A 94 3.79 4.96 11.34
C TYR A 94 2.97 3.80 11.91
N PHE A 95 2.83 3.68 13.24
CA PHE A 95 2.20 2.50 13.85
C PHE A 95 0.74 2.69 14.28
N GLN A 96 0.34 3.89 14.74
CA GLN A 96 -0.98 4.08 15.35
C GLN A 96 -1.95 4.86 14.47
N ILE A 97 -1.48 5.76 13.59
CA ILE A 97 -2.38 6.67 12.85
C ILE A 97 -2.55 6.24 11.40
N ILE A 98 -1.45 6.10 10.64
CA ILE A 98 -1.53 5.78 9.21
C ILE A 98 -2.12 4.38 8.97
N PRO A 99 -1.75 3.31 9.71
CA PRO A 99 -2.25 1.98 9.41
C PRO A 99 -3.78 1.86 9.47
N PRO A 100 -4.48 2.35 10.52
CA PRO A 100 -5.95 2.38 10.52
C PRO A 100 -6.56 3.18 9.37
N VAL A 101 -5.96 4.33 9.02
CA VAL A 101 -6.42 5.16 7.89
C VAL A 101 -6.29 4.40 6.57
N LEU A 102 -5.15 3.77 6.32
CA LEU A 102 -4.94 2.95 5.12
C LEU A 102 -5.91 1.77 5.07
N ALA A 103 -6.13 1.09 6.19
CA ALA A 103 -7.07 -0.02 6.26
C ALA A 103 -8.49 0.41 5.89
N VAL A 104 -9.01 1.51 6.44
CA VAL A 104 -10.33 2.06 6.08
C VAL A 104 -10.38 2.42 4.60
N LEU A 105 -9.37 3.12 4.10
CA LEU A 105 -9.30 3.52 2.69
C LEU A 105 -9.30 2.31 1.76
N ILE A 106 -8.50 1.28 2.05
CA ILE A 106 -8.45 0.04 1.25
C ILE A 106 -9.82 -0.63 1.25
N GLY A 107 -10.51 -0.75 2.38
CA GLY A 107 -11.85 -1.35 2.45
C GLY A 107 -12.89 -0.59 1.63
N ILE A 108 -12.94 0.73 1.79
CA ILE A 108 -13.85 1.61 1.04
C ILE A 108 -13.55 1.56 -0.46
N LEU A 109 -12.29 1.67 -0.84
CA LEU A 109 -11.87 1.72 -2.24
C LEU A 109 -12.06 0.36 -2.92
N THR A 110 -11.77 -0.75 -2.23
CA THR A 110 -12.04 -2.10 -2.75
C THR A 110 -13.52 -2.28 -3.03
N TYR A 111 -14.38 -2.00 -2.05
CA TYR A 111 -15.83 -2.13 -2.23
C TYR A 111 -16.30 -1.26 -3.39
N LYS A 112 -15.88 0.01 -3.41
CA LYS A 112 -16.26 0.97 -4.44
C LYS A 112 -15.78 0.54 -5.83
N PHE A 113 -14.55 0.05 -5.96
CA PHE A 113 -13.99 -0.43 -7.22
C PHE A 113 -14.81 -1.60 -7.75
N VAL A 114 -15.00 -2.64 -6.95
CA VAL A 114 -15.72 -3.85 -7.36
C VAL A 114 -17.19 -3.54 -7.64
N PHE A 115 -17.85 -2.71 -6.82
CA PHE A 115 -19.22 -2.28 -7.09
C PHE A 115 -19.32 -1.51 -8.42
N LEU A 116 -18.37 -0.60 -8.70
CA LEU A 116 -18.38 0.13 -9.97
C LEU A 116 -18.12 -0.77 -11.17
N TRP A 117 -17.26 -1.78 -11.03
CA TRP A 117 -16.91 -2.71 -12.09
C TRP A 117 -18.02 -3.73 -12.36
N ARG A 118 -18.51 -4.37 -11.30
CA ARG A 118 -19.41 -5.53 -11.37
C ARG A 118 -20.88 -5.19 -11.18
N LYS A 119 -21.18 -3.98 -10.70
CA LYS A 119 -22.55 -3.52 -10.38
C LYS A 119 -23.28 -4.38 -9.35
N SER A 120 -22.55 -5.19 -8.58
CA SER A 120 -23.10 -6.08 -7.56
C SER A 120 -22.60 -5.71 -6.17
N ARG A 121 -23.53 -5.48 -5.24
CA ARG A 121 -23.20 -5.26 -3.82
C ARG A 121 -22.65 -6.52 -3.15
N GLY A 122 -23.15 -7.69 -3.53
CA GLY A 122 -22.69 -8.97 -2.97
C GLY A 122 -21.25 -9.27 -3.37
N GLU A 123 -20.91 -9.10 -4.65
CA GLU A 123 -19.53 -9.29 -5.13
C GLU A 123 -18.58 -8.27 -4.49
N ALA A 124 -19.00 -7.01 -4.35
CA ALA A 124 -18.21 -5.98 -3.66
C ALA A 124 -17.99 -6.29 -2.18
N PHE A 125 -19.03 -6.77 -1.48
CA PHE A 125 -18.95 -7.17 -0.08
C PHE A 125 -17.96 -8.32 0.10
N TRP A 126 -18.09 -9.40 -0.68
CA TRP A 126 -17.22 -10.56 -0.56
C TRP A 126 -15.78 -10.26 -0.98
N ALA A 127 -15.58 -9.43 -2.01
CA ALA A 127 -14.25 -8.98 -2.37
C ALA A 127 -13.59 -8.20 -1.21
N THR A 128 -14.30 -7.26 -0.58
CA THR A 128 -13.79 -6.54 0.59
C THR A 128 -13.54 -7.48 1.77
N PHE A 129 -14.40 -8.47 1.99
CA PHE A 129 -14.22 -9.49 3.02
C PHE A 129 -12.92 -10.27 2.81
N PHE A 130 -12.70 -10.81 1.60
CA PHE A 130 -11.46 -11.54 1.30
C PHE A 130 -10.22 -10.64 1.27
N VAL A 131 -10.37 -9.35 0.96
CA VAL A 131 -9.26 -8.41 1.15
C VAL A 131 -8.85 -8.36 2.61
N TYR A 132 -9.76 -8.24 3.58
CA TYR A 132 -9.37 -8.21 5.01
C TYR A 132 -8.98 -9.57 5.60
N PHE A 133 -9.74 -10.61 5.27
CA PHE A 133 -9.72 -11.90 5.97
C PHE A 133 -9.26 -13.07 5.09
N GLY A 134 -8.88 -12.80 3.85
CA GLY A 134 -8.32 -13.79 2.96
C GLY A 134 -7.02 -14.37 3.51
N GLY A 135 -6.86 -15.67 3.33
CA GLY A 135 -5.65 -16.38 3.69
C GLY A 135 -5.36 -17.47 2.68
N SER A 136 -4.12 -17.94 2.70
CA SER A 136 -3.67 -19.08 1.91
C SER A 136 -3.69 -20.36 2.74
N PHE A 137 -3.66 -21.51 2.07
CA PHE A 137 -3.56 -22.83 2.71
C PHE A 137 -2.11 -23.20 3.13
N SER A 138 -1.22 -22.22 3.31
CA SER A 138 0.18 -22.45 3.69
C SER A 138 0.34 -23.11 5.07
N TRP A 139 -0.62 -22.87 5.96
CA TRP A 139 -0.69 -23.54 7.25
C TRP A 139 -0.87 -25.05 7.14
N VAL A 140 -1.52 -25.55 6.08
CA VAL A 140 -1.68 -26.99 5.83
C VAL A 140 -0.32 -27.62 5.52
N VAL A 141 0.48 -26.94 4.70
CA VAL A 141 1.81 -27.43 4.31
C VAL A 141 2.76 -27.45 5.50
N THR A 142 2.78 -26.39 6.32
CA THR A 142 3.59 -26.35 7.55
C THR A 142 3.10 -27.37 8.59
N LEU A 143 1.80 -27.61 8.68
CA LEU A 143 1.25 -28.61 9.59
C LEU A 143 1.68 -30.03 9.19
N ILE A 144 1.63 -30.35 7.89
CA ILE A 144 2.03 -31.67 7.37
C ILE A 144 3.55 -31.88 7.49
N ARG A 145 4.36 -30.86 7.17
CA ARG A 145 5.83 -30.98 7.14
C ARG A 145 6.48 -30.86 8.51
N ASP A 146 6.04 -29.88 9.29
CA ASP A 146 6.73 -29.43 10.50
C ASP A 146 5.93 -29.69 11.77
N GLY A 147 4.69 -30.18 11.65
CA GLY A 147 3.76 -30.38 12.78
C GLY A 147 3.33 -29.06 13.44
N ARG A 148 3.47 -27.92 12.75
CA ARG A 148 3.23 -26.58 13.30
C ARG A 148 2.34 -25.76 12.39
N ILE A 149 1.51 -24.90 12.96
CA ILE A 149 0.72 -23.93 12.20
C ILE A 149 1.62 -22.73 11.89
N GLY A 150 1.87 -22.48 10.60
CA GLY A 150 2.67 -21.36 10.15
C GLY A 150 2.48 -21.06 8.66
N GLY A 151 3.55 -20.61 8.00
CA GLY A 151 3.56 -20.41 6.55
C GLY A 151 3.04 -19.07 6.06
N GLU A 152 3.08 -18.01 6.88
CA GLU A 152 2.65 -16.65 6.51
C GLU A 152 3.19 -16.25 5.11
N SER A 153 4.49 -16.50 4.89
CA SER A 153 5.19 -16.11 3.67
C SER A 153 5.53 -17.28 2.73
N MET A 154 4.95 -18.48 2.96
CA MET A 154 5.35 -19.71 2.25
C MET A 154 5.14 -19.63 0.73
N PHE A 155 4.07 -18.99 0.30
CA PHE A 155 3.75 -18.82 -1.13
C PHE A 155 4.25 -17.49 -1.69
N TRP A 156 5.24 -16.87 -1.04
CA TRP A 156 5.82 -15.59 -1.48
C TRP A 156 4.76 -14.49 -1.64
N ALA A 157 3.66 -14.66 -0.91
CA ALA A 157 2.52 -13.79 -0.87
C ALA A 157 2.17 -13.58 0.60
N GLN A 158 2.08 -12.33 0.99
CA GLN A 158 1.70 -11.92 2.32
C GLN A 158 0.23 -12.27 2.58
N GLN A 159 -0.09 -12.71 3.80
CA GLN A 159 -1.49 -12.95 4.18
C GLN A 159 -2.24 -11.62 4.32
N SER A 160 -3.55 -11.61 4.10
CA SER A 160 -4.34 -10.38 4.17
C SER A 160 -4.19 -9.66 5.51
N VAL A 161 -4.19 -10.39 6.63
CA VAL A 161 -4.08 -9.82 7.98
C VAL A 161 -2.78 -9.05 8.19
N SER A 162 -1.70 -9.45 7.50
CA SER A 162 -0.38 -8.84 7.59
C SER A 162 -0.23 -7.60 6.70
N THR A 163 -1.27 -7.18 5.95
CA THR A 163 -1.21 -6.05 4.99
C THR A 163 -0.57 -4.79 5.54
N LEU A 164 -0.90 -4.44 6.79
CA LEU A 164 -0.41 -3.21 7.40
C LEU A 164 1.02 -3.31 7.93
N ILE A 165 1.61 -4.52 8.03
CA ILE A 165 3.00 -4.70 8.47
C ILE A 165 3.98 -4.07 7.47
N ASN A 166 3.56 -3.89 6.22
CA ASN A 166 4.28 -3.06 5.24
C ASN A 166 3.39 -1.87 4.82
N PRO A 167 3.39 -0.75 5.58
CA PRO A 167 2.62 0.44 5.24
C PRO A 167 2.88 1.02 3.84
N PRO A 168 4.11 1.02 3.26
CA PRO A 168 4.32 1.41 1.87
C PRO A 168 3.50 0.54 0.90
N PHE A 169 3.49 -0.78 1.10
CA PHE A 169 2.65 -1.68 0.30
C PHE A 169 1.15 -1.37 0.48
N ALA A 170 0.68 -1.16 1.71
CA ALA A 170 -0.72 -0.78 1.95
C ALA A 170 -1.09 0.54 1.24
N LEU A 171 -0.22 1.56 1.28
CA LEU A 171 -0.43 2.80 0.53
C LEU A 171 -0.45 2.57 -0.99
N SER A 172 0.39 1.66 -1.50
CA SER A 172 0.38 1.30 -2.91
C SER A 172 -0.98 0.72 -3.35
N LEU A 173 -1.67 -0.03 -2.49
CA LEU A 173 -3.03 -0.53 -2.76
C LEU A 173 -4.06 0.59 -2.82
N VAL A 174 -3.96 1.59 -1.93
CA VAL A 174 -4.83 2.78 -1.96
C VAL A 174 -4.69 3.53 -3.28
N LEU A 175 -3.46 3.77 -3.73
CA LEU A 175 -3.18 4.44 -5.00
C LEU A 175 -3.64 3.61 -6.20
N LEU A 176 -3.36 2.31 -6.20
CA LEU A 176 -3.75 1.39 -7.26
C LEU A 176 -5.28 1.32 -7.42
N LEU A 177 -6.02 1.13 -6.32
CA LEU A 177 -7.49 1.11 -6.34
C LEU A 177 -8.08 2.46 -6.77
N SER A 178 -7.50 3.57 -6.31
CA SER A 178 -7.92 4.92 -6.73
C SER A 178 -7.70 5.12 -8.23
N GLY A 179 -6.52 4.76 -8.75
CA GLY A 179 -6.18 4.83 -10.17
C GLY A 179 -7.14 4.01 -11.03
N LEU A 180 -7.47 2.78 -10.59
CA LEU A 180 -8.45 1.92 -11.25
C LEU A 180 -9.87 2.48 -11.22
N ILE A 181 -10.31 3.10 -10.11
CA ILE A 181 -11.62 3.75 -10.02
C ILE A 181 -11.71 4.94 -10.99
N PHE A 182 -10.67 5.77 -11.08
CA PHE A 182 -10.63 6.89 -12.01
C PHE A 182 -10.64 6.41 -13.46
N LEU A 183 -9.90 5.33 -13.75
CA LEU A 183 -9.87 4.68 -15.05
C LEU A 183 -11.25 4.15 -15.46
N LEU A 184 -11.92 3.39 -14.58
CA LEU A 184 -13.26 2.84 -14.83
C LEU A 184 -14.30 3.91 -15.16
N LYS A 185 -14.21 5.06 -14.49
CA LYS A 185 -15.16 6.16 -14.73
C LYS A 185 -14.89 6.94 -16.01
N LYS A 186 -13.71 6.80 -16.62
CA LYS A 186 -13.21 7.60 -17.76
C LYS A 186 -13.31 9.13 -17.58
N LYS A 187 -13.54 9.63 -16.36
CA LYS A 187 -13.78 11.07 -16.09
C LYS A 187 -12.50 11.86 -15.85
N ASN A 188 -11.45 11.23 -15.32
CA ASN A 188 -10.22 11.92 -14.97
C ASN A 188 -9.00 11.01 -15.19
N LEU A 189 -8.52 10.97 -16.44
CA LEU A 189 -7.36 10.17 -16.82
C LEU A 189 -6.07 10.70 -16.17
N LEU A 190 -5.98 12.01 -15.91
CA LEU A 190 -4.83 12.61 -15.24
C LEU A 190 -4.66 12.06 -13.82
N LEU A 191 -5.75 11.97 -13.04
CA LEU A 191 -5.67 11.36 -11.71
C LEU A 191 -5.28 9.88 -11.77
N SER A 192 -5.75 9.15 -12.79
CA SER A 192 -5.33 7.77 -13.02
C SER A 192 -3.82 7.68 -13.30
N ILE A 193 -3.31 8.57 -14.16
CA ILE A 193 -1.89 8.71 -14.49
C ILE A 193 -1.06 9.00 -13.23
N LEU A 194 -1.47 9.96 -12.42
CA LEU A 194 -0.74 10.31 -11.19
C LEU A 194 -0.75 9.17 -10.18
N CYS A 195 -1.90 8.51 -9.98
CA CYS A 195 -2.01 7.36 -9.08
C CYS A 195 -1.07 6.23 -9.50
N PHE A 196 -1.03 5.85 -10.77
CA PHE A 196 -0.16 4.76 -11.24
C PHE A 196 1.30 5.18 -11.35
N GLY A 197 1.59 6.40 -11.79
CA GLY A 197 2.94 6.91 -11.97
C GLY A 197 3.74 7.00 -10.66
N VAL A 198 3.10 7.46 -9.58
CA VAL A 198 3.74 7.63 -8.25
C VAL A 198 4.01 6.28 -7.57
N LEU A 199 3.35 5.18 -7.98
CA LEU A 199 3.52 3.86 -7.36
C LEU A 199 4.99 3.42 -7.29
N ILE A 200 5.82 3.77 -8.28
CA ILE A 200 7.23 3.38 -8.31
C ILE A 200 8.00 3.89 -7.08
N GLN A 201 7.65 5.08 -6.58
CA GLN A 201 8.26 5.69 -5.40
C GLN A 201 7.65 5.23 -4.07
N ILE A 202 6.43 4.68 -4.09
CA ILE A 202 5.81 4.09 -2.90
C ILE A 202 6.25 2.64 -2.72
N LYS A 203 6.18 1.85 -3.79
CA LYS A 203 6.60 0.45 -3.85
C LYS A 203 6.90 0.08 -5.29
N ALA A 204 8.18 -0.05 -5.65
CA ALA A 204 8.59 -0.29 -7.04
C ALA A 204 7.91 -1.50 -7.69
N TYR A 205 7.79 -2.62 -6.98
CA TYR A 205 7.06 -3.81 -7.47
C TYR A 205 5.60 -3.49 -7.87
N ALA A 206 4.89 -2.69 -7.09
CA ALA A 206 3.52 -2.29 -7.42
C ALA A 206 3.49 -1.41 -8.68
N GLY A 207 4.46 -0.50 -8.82
CA GLY A 207 4.62 0.34 -10.02
C GLY A 207 4.89 -0.47 -11.27
N ILE A 208 5.86 -1.39 -11.22
CA ILE A 208 6.22 -2.27 -12.34
C ILE A 208 5.03 -3.12 -12.78
N LEU A 209 4.32 -3.75 -11.83
CA LEU A 209 3.14 -4.56 -12.12
C LEU A 209 2.01 -3.72 -12.73
N ALA A 210 1.75 -2.51 -12.20
CA ALA A 210 0.74 -1.62 -12.73
C ALA A 210 1.06 -1.15 -14.16
N LEU A 211 2.31 -0.73 -14.42
CA LEU A 211 2.74 -0.31 -15.76
C LEU A 211 2.70 -1.47 -16.76
N GLY A 212 3.16 -2.66 -16.36
CA GLY A 212 3.09 -3.86 -17.21
C GLY A 212 1.65 -4.24 -17.55
N ALA A 213 0.75 -4.22 -16.56
CA ALA A 213 -0.68 -4.48 -16.79
C ALA A 213 -1.32 -3.43 -17.71
N LEU A 214 -1.00 -2.14 -17.52
CA LEU A 214 -1.47 -1.06 -18.39
C LEU A 214 -0.95 -1.20 -19.82
N ALA A 215 0.32 -1.58 -20.00
CA ALA A 215 0.90 -1.81 -21.32
C ALA A 215 0.15 -2.92 -22.08
N ILE A 216 -0.05 -4.07 -21.42
CA ILE A 216 -0.78 -5.20 -22.01
C ILE A 216 -2.22 -4.81 -22.33
N ALA A 217 -2.92 -4.18 -21.37
CA ALA A 217 -4.30 -3.75 -21.56
C ALA A 217 -4.45 -2.68 -22.65
N ALA A 218 -3.50 -1.75 -22.76
CA ALA A 218 -3.46 -0.72 -23.78
C ALA A 218 -3.25 -1.33 -25.17
N SER A 219 -2.28 -2.23 -25.33
CA SER A 219 -2.04 -2.96 -26.58
C SER A 219 -3.28 -3.74 -27.02
N TYR A 220 -3.93 -4.45 -26.08
CA TYR A 220 -5.16 -5.18 -26.35
C TYR A 220 -6.30 -4.27 -26.78
N ASN A 221 -6.55 -3.17 -26.07
CA ASN A 221 -7.62 -2.22 -26.42
C ASN A 221 -7.35 -1.48 -27.73
N LEU A 222 -6.10 -1.14 -28.01
CA LEU A 222 -5.72 -0.52 -29.27
C LEU A 222 -5.95 -1.48 -30.44
N TRP A 223 -5.55 -2.75 -30.29
CA TRP A 223 -5.71 -3.74 -31.35
C TRP A 223 -7.18 -4.08 -31.61
N LYS A 224 -7.95 -4.39 -30.55
CA LYS A 224 -9.34 -4.87 -30.67
C LYS A 224 -10.37 -3.76 -30.78
N ARG A 225 -10.19 -2.63 -30.10
CA ARG A 225 -11.21 -1.58 -29.96
C ARG A 225 -10.81 -0.24 -30.54
N LYS A 226 -9.55 -0.07 -30.98
CA LYS A 226 -8.98 1.21 -31.44
C LYS A 226 -9.14 2.34 -30.40
N ASP A 227 -9.27 1.98 -29.12
CA ASP A 227 -9.42 2.92 -28.00
C ASP A 227 -8.04 3.27 -27.43
N TRP A 228 -7.64 4.53 -27.60
CA TRP A 228 -6.35 5.07 -27.18
C TRP A 228 -6.31 5.51 -25.71
N SER A 229 -7.42 5.46 -24.98
CA SER A 229 -7.50 5.97 -23.61
C SER A 229 -6.52 5.28 -22.66
N LEU A 230 -6.40 3.95 -22.74
CA LEU A 230 -5.44 3.20 -21.93
C LEU A 230 -3.99 3.49 -22.32
N LEU A 231 -3.72 3.72 -23.61
CA LEU A 231 -2.37 4.09 -24.04
C LEU A 231 -1.96 5.44 -23.45
N LYS A 232 -2.85 6.43 -23.44
CA LYS A 232 -2.59 7.73 -22.78
C LYS A 232 -2.27 7.56 -21.29
N VAL A 233 -3.03 6.71 -20.60
CA VAL A 233 -2.79 6.43 -19.17
C VAL A 233 -1.46 5.71 -18.96
N PHE A 234 -1.14 4.71 -19.79
CA PHE A 234 0.14 4.02 -19.76
C PHE A 234 1.31 4.99 -19.99
N SER A 235 1.32 5.71 -21.11
CA SER A 235 2.41 6.63 -21.47
C SER A 235 2.58 7.74 -20.42
N GLY A 236 1.48 8.33 -19.95
CA GLY A 236 1.54 9.34 -18.89
C GLY A 236 2.08 8.80 -17.58
N SER A 237 1.62 7.61 -17.17
CA SER A 237 2.10 6.97 -15.93
C SER A 237 3.58 6.62 -16.03
N LEU A 238 4.02 6.12 -17.19
CA LEU A 238 5.43 5.80 -17.46
C LEU A 238 6.31 7.06 -17.37
N ILE A 239 5.89 8.17 -17.98
CA ILE A 239 6.62 9.45 -17.90
C ILE A 239 6.75 9.89 -16.44
N VAL A 240 5.65 9.90 -15.68
CA VAL A 240 5.68 10.26 -14.26
C VAL A 240 6.60 9.31 -13.47
N SER A 241 6.50 8.00 -13.68
CA SER A 241 7.36 7.03 -13.00
C SER A 241 8.83 7.25 -13.32
N VAL A 242 9.19 7.48 -14.59
CA VAL A 242 10.59 7.74 -14.98
C VAL A 242 11.09 9.04 -14.36
N LEU A 243 10.31 10.12 -14.43
CA LEU A 243 10.69 11.41 -13.82
C LEU A 243 10.91 11.30 -12.31
N LEU A 244 10.10 10.48 -11.63
CA LEU A 244 10.25 10.25 -10.20
C LEU A 244 11.35 9.26 -9.87
N PHE A 245 11.69 8.33 -10.75
CA PHE A 245 12.69 7.28 -10.52
C PHE A 245 14.11 7.76 -10.80
N LEU A 246 14.28 8.73 -11.70
CA LEU A 246 15.58 9.35 -11.94
C LEU A 246 16.08 9.99 -10.64
N PRO A 247 17.33 9.73 -10.23
CA PRO A 247 17.90 10.35 -9.05
C PRO A 247 17.85 11.87 -9.23
N PHE A 248 17.27 12.57 -8.27
CA PHE A 248 17.49 14.01 -8.17
C PHE A 248 18.99 14.20 -7.88
N PRO A 249 19.68 15.07 -8.63
CA PRO A 249 21.12 15.33 -8.47
C PRO A 249 21.45 15.87 -7.08
#